data_AF-I8ACX8-F1
#
_entry.id   AF-I8ACX8-F1
#
_cell.length_a   1.000
_cell.length_b   1.000
_cell.length_c   1.000
_cell.angle_alpha   90.00
_cell.angle_beta   90.00
_cell.angle_gamma   90.00
#
_symmetry.space_group_name_H-M   'P 1'
#
loop_
_entity.id
_entity.type
_entity.pdbx_description
1 polymer ?
#
loop_
_entity_poly.entity_id
_entity_poly.type
_entity_poly.pdbx_seq_one_letter_code
_entity_poly.pdbx_strand_id
1 'polypeptide(L)'
;MANAHGRVLHCVRSKEEVLFAAAQKGELDKIKEILDKDPKKIDEQCEKHDKYTPVIVAAVSGKLEAVQLLCKRGANVNLRDSNSYTIIKLTLDKGYKDIANWLVDAYPEMIITDPRLPKGEEWLKAQFAKMSNNIEDPASKPPQTVLDNLISGNLKPDTDRTVSEVYWEHILLRYIGDIPKDIERNYSKKLKMAFCGTFDRTLQGHAGIKESARLLNSVLPTTQYNITGTHVAPKGQWVTERWEYHDYENNLQVLDGVDTFLINEDKGKIEVMLINYNVYELKWIDDPERPVKKAHNWTPV
;
A
#
# COMPACT_ATOMS: atom_id res chain seq x y z
N MET A 1 -12.11 -12.45 -12.35
CA MET A 1 -11.61 -13.76 -11.87
C MET A 1 -11.49 -13.70 -10.36
N ALA A 2 -11.76 -14.82 -9.68
CA ALA A 2 -12.17 -14.89 -8.27
C ALA A 2 -11.35 -14.03 -7.28
N ASN A 3 -12.04 -13.11 -6.58
CA ASN A 3 -11.49 -12.35 -5.46
C ASN A 3 -11.00 -13.30 -4.37
N ALA A 4 -9.71 -13.23 -4.04
CA ALA A 4 -9.09 -13.95 -2.92
C ALA A 4 -9.71 -13.59 -1.55
N HIS A 5 -10.61 -12.61 -1.48
CA HIS A 5 -11.34 -12.19 -0.28
C HIS A 5 -12.65 -12.97 -0.03
N GLY A 6 -12.88 -14.07 -0.74
CA GLY A 6 -14.07 -14.93 -0.58
C GLY A 6 -14.09 -15.82 0.66
N ARG A 7 -13.10 -15.73 1.57
CA ARG A 7 -13.20 -16.43 2.85
C ARG A 7 -14.32 -15.79 3.67
N VAL A 8 -15.43 -16.50 3.80
CA VAL A 8 -16.39 -16.31 4.88
C VAL A 8 -15.56 -16.26 6.16
N LEU A 9 -15.62 -15.13 6.87
CA LEU A 9 -15.00 -14.97 8.18
C LEU A 9 -15.62 -16.04 9.10
N HIS A 10 -15.06 -17.25 9.15
CA HIS A 10 -15.46 -18.25 10.11
C HIS A 10 -14.72 -17.95 11.41
N CYS A 11 -15.20 -16.90 12.08
CA CYS A 11 -14.72 -16.58 13.41
C CYS A 11 -15.25 -17.65 14.38
N VAL A 12 -14.41 -18.02 15.34
CA VAL A 12 -14.72 -18.72 16.60
C VAL A 12 -14.52 -20.24 16.64
N ARG A 13 -13.41 -20.61 17.32
CA ARG A 13 -13.43 -21.66 18.37
C ARG A 13 -12.67 -21.30 19.67
N SER A 14 -11.96 -20.17 19.80
CA SER A 14 -11.27 -19.79 21.05
C SER A 14 -11.97 -18.63 21.80
N LYS A 15 -11.81 -18.62 23.13
CA LYS A 15 -12.32 -17.56 24.04
C LYS A 15 -11.66 -16.18 23.84
N GLU A 16 -10.61 -16.10 23.02
CA GLU A 16 -9.81 -14.88 22.84
C GLU A 16 -10.39 -13.94 21.75
N GLU A 17 -11.21 -14.46 20.82
CA GLU A 17 -11.67 -13.71 19.64
C GLU A 17 -13.13 -13.19 19.75
N VAL A 18 -13.66 -13.09 20.98
CA VAL A 18 -15.09 -12.81 21.21
C VAL A 18 -15.52 -11.43 20.67
N LEU A 19 -14.64 -10.43 20.71
CA LEU A 19 -14.93 -9.09 20.17
C LEU A 19 -15.07 -9.12 18.65
N PHE A 20 -14.21 -9.84 17.93
CA PHE A 20 -14.30 -9.99 16.48
C PHE A 20 -15.61 -10.66 16.07
N ALA A 21 -16.03 -11.71 16.79
CA ALA A 21 -17.31 -12.38 16.54
C ALA A 21 -18.50 -11.45 16.79
N ALA A 22 -18.45 -10.64 17.84
CA ALA A 22 -19.48 -9.65 18.14
C ALA A 22 -19.54 -8.56 17.04
N ALA A 23 -18.39 -8.03 16.63
CA ALA A 23 -18.25 -7.06 15.54
C ALA A 23 -18.78 -7.62 14.21
N GLN A 24 -18.41 -8.85 13.87
CA GLN A 24 -18.84 -9.54 12.66
C GLN A 24 -20.37 -9.69 12.58
N LYS A 25 -20.99 -10.04 13.72
CA LYS A 25 -22.44 -10.23 13.80
C LYS A 25 -23.21 -8.93 14.00
N GLY A 26 -22.54 -7.86 14.42
CA GLY A 26 -23.18 -6.60 14.82
C GLY A 26 -23.83 -6.65 16.20
N GLU A 27 -23.33 -7.47 17.12
CA GLU A 27 -23.85 -7.63 18.50
C GLU A 27 -23.45 -6.42 19.36
N LEU A 28 -24.12 -5.27 19.18
CA LEU A 28 -23.73 -3.97 19.77
C LEU A 28 -23.55 -4.01 21.29
N ASP A 29 -24.48 -4.62 22.02
CA ASP A 29 -24.42 -4.66 23.49
C ASP A 29 -23.26 -5.51 24.00
N LYS A 30 -22.90 -6.56 23.25
CA LYS A 30 -21.75 -7.39 23.57
C LYS A 30 -20.44 -6.68 23.25
N ILE A 31 -20.38 -5.92 22.15
CA ILE A 31 -19.24 -5.04 21.85
C ILE A 31 -19.03 -4.06 23.02
N LYS A 32 -20.11 -3.41 23.50
CA LYS A 32 -20.04 -2.52 24.67
C LYS A 32 -19.54 -3.26 25.90
N GLU A 33 -20.17 -4.37 26.26
CA GLU A 33 -19.81 -5.15 27.45
C GLU A 33 -18.33 -5.58 27.45
N ILE A 34 -17.82 -6.04 26.30
CA ILE A 34 -16.43 -6.46 26.16
C ILE A 34 -15.48 -5.28 26.31
N LEU A 35 -15.74 -4.17 25.62
CA LEU A 35 -14.88 -2.98 25.67
C LEU A 35 -14.99 -2.22 26.99
N ASP A 36 -16.10 -2.34 27.72
CA ASP A 36 -16.24 -1.77 29.06
C ASP A 36 -15.38 -2.55 30.08
N LYS A 37 -15.19 -3.86 29.86
CA LYS A 37 -14.31 -4.72 30.68
C LYS A 37 -12.85 -4.60 30.28
N ASP A 38 -12.56 -4.50 28.99
CA ASP A 38 -11.20 -4.42 28.46
C ASP A 38 -11.13 -3.50 27.22
N PRO A 39 -10.97 -2.17 27.43
CA PRO A 39 -10.88 -1.20 26.34
C PRO A 39 -9.70 -1.43 25.39
N LYS A 40 -8.64 -2.11 25.84
CA LYS A 40 -7.41 -2.31 25.04
C LYS A 40 -7.65 -3.19 23.81
N LYS A 41 -8.76 -3.94 23.80
CA LYS A 41 -9.13 -4.83 22.69
C LYS A 41 -9.61 -4.10 21.45
N ILE A 42 -9.87 -2.80 21.53
CA ILE A 42 -10.53 -2.03 20.47
C ILE A 42 -9.80 -2.09 19.11
N ASP A 43 -8.47 -2.16 19.16
CA ASP A 43 -7.58 -2.20 17.98
C ASP A 43 -6.74 -3.49 17.90
N GLU A 44 -7.11 -4.55 18.64
CA GLU A 44 -6.43 -5.84 18.53
C GLU A 44 -6.45 -6.36 17.08
N GLN A 45 -5.31 -6.84 16.59
CA GLN A 45 -5.19 -7.40 15.26
C GLN A 45 -5.34 -8.92 15.30
N CYS A 46 -6.25 -9.47 14.50
CA CYS A 46 -6.45 -10.91 14.42
C CYS A 46 -5.38 -11.59 13.55
N GLU A 47 -4.43 -12.28 14.18
CA GLU A 47 -3.36 -13.01 13.47
C GLU A 47 -3.89 -14.09 12.51
N LYS A 48 -5.07 -14.66 12.77
CA LYS A 48 -5.68 -15.67 11.89
C LYS A 48 -6.46 -15.08 10.71
N HIS A 49 -6.74 -13.79 10.74
CA HIS A 49 -7.59 -13.10 9.78
C HIS A 49 -6.89 -11.84 9.26
N ASP A 50 -5.70 -12.02 8.69
CA ASP A 50 -4.99 -10.97 7.96
C ASP A 50 -4.81 -9.68 8.77
N LYS A 51 -4.63 -9.79 10.09
CA LYS A 51 -4.48 -8.64 11.00
C LYS A 51 -5.68 -7.68 11.02
N TYR A 52 -6.88 -8.15 10.68
CA TYR A 52 -8.08 -7.33 10.80
C TYR A 52 -8.31 -6.91 12.25
N THR A 53 -8.73 -5.66 12.43
CA THR A 53 -9.20 -5.11 13.71
C THR A 53 -10.71 -5.31 13.85
N PRO A 54 -11.29 -5.17 15.06
CA PRO A 54 -12.74 -5.26 15.24
C PRO A 54 -13.54 -4.35 14.29
N VAL A 55 -13.07 -3.10 14.07
CA VAL A 55 -13.75 -2.16 13.18
C VAL A 55 -13.67 -2.59 11.71
N ILE A 56 -12.54 -3.15 11.28
CA ILE A 56 -12.41 -3.74 9.93
C ILE A 56 -13.36 -4.93 9.80
N VAL A 57 -13.42 -5.84 10.79
CA VAL A 57 -14.33 -6.99 10.78
C VAL A 57 -15.80 -6.57 10.65
N ALA A 58 -16.24 -5.56 11.40
CA ALA A 58 -17.59 -5.02 11.28
C ALA A 58 -17.85 -4.44 9.88
N ALA A 59 -16.91 -3.64 9.36
CA ALA A 59 -17.03 -3.00 8.06
C ALA A 59 -17.11 -4.01 6.90
N VAL A 60 -16.22 -5.00 6.86
CA VAL A 60 -16.22 -6.06 5.83
C VAL A 60 -17.34 -7.09 6.02
N SER A 61 -18.10 -6.99 7.11
CA SER A 61 -19.31 -7.78 7.39
C SER A 61 -20.61 -6.98 7.17
N GLY A 62 -20.51 -5.72 6.72
CA GLY A 62 -21.66 -4.88 6.43
C GLY A 62 -22.41 -4.41 7.67
N LYS A 63 -21.74 -4.29 8.82
CA LYS A 63 -22.36 -3.93 10.12
C LYS A 63 -22.12 -2.46 10.44
N LEU A 64 -22.83 -1.56 9.75
CA LEU A 64 -22.62 -0.11 9.87
C LEU A 64 -22.75 0.39 11.32
N GLU A 65 -23.77 -0.05 12.07
CA GLU A 65 -23.98 0.38 13.46
C GLU A 65 -22.85 -0.09 14.39
N ALA A 66 -22.26 -1.26 14.11
CA ALA A 66 -21.11 -1.75 14.85
C ALA A 66 -19.85 -0.96 14.50
N VAL A 67 -19.65 -0.59 13.22
CA VAL A 67 -18.58 0.33 12.81
C VAL A 67 -18.72 1.66 13.56
N GLN A 68 -19.91 2.28 13.53
CA GLN A 68 -20.20 3.53 14.23
C GLN A 68 -19.92 3.44 15.73
N LEU A 69 -20.34 2.35 16.37
CA LEU A 69 -20.08 2.11 17.79
C LEU A 69 -18.59 2.00 18.09
N LEU A 70 -17.85 1.20 17.31
CA LEU A 70 -16.41 1.01 17.50
C LEU A 70 -15.63 2.31 17.26
N CYS A 71 -15.97 3.05 16.21
CA CYS A 71 -15.42 4.39 15.95
C CYS A 71 -15.70 5.36 17.10
N LYS A 72 -16.93 5.38 17.65
CA LYS A 72 -17.30 6.19 18.82
C LYS A 72 -16.50 5.80 20.07
N ARG A 73 -16.06 4.54 20.18
CA ARG A 73 -15.21 4.05 21.27
C ARG A 73 -13.71 4.34 21.04
N GLY A 74 -13.34 4.92 19.90
CA GLY A 74 -11.96 5.33 19.60
C GLY A 74 -11.17 4.35 18.74
N ALA A 75 -11.83 3.44 17.99
CA ALA A 75 -11.13 2.51 17.11
C ALA A 75 -10.32 3.24 16.03
N ASN A 76 -9.08 2.80 15.81
CA ASN A 76 -8.19 3.37 14.82
C ASN A 76 -8.51 2.85 13.40
N VAL A 77 -9.14 3.70 12.60
CA VAL A 77 -9.54 3.38 11.21
C VAL A 77 -8.38 3.43 10.21
N ASN A 78 -7.20 3.90 10.61
CA ASN A 78 -6.01 3.98 9.75
C ASN A 78 -5.17 2.69 9.75
N LEU A 79 -5.50 1.72 10.63
CA LEU A 79 -4.82 0.43 10.66
C LEU A 79 -5.08 -0.35 9.36
N ARG A 80 -4.04 -1.06 8.91
CA ARG A 80 -4.05 -1.83 7.66
C ARG A 80 -3.97 -3.32 7.94
N ASP A 81 -4.49 -4.11 7.00
CA ASP A 81 -4.43 -5.57 7.06
C ASP A 81 -3.02 -6.11 6.70
N SER A 82 -2.85 -7.43 6.69
CA SER A 82 -1.60 -8.12 6.35
C SER A 82 -1.11 -7.83 4.92
N ASN A 83 -2.00 -7.40 4.03
CA ASN A 83 -1.73 -7.01 2.65
C ASN A 83 -1.63 -5.49 2.48
N SER A 84 -1.59 -4.73 3.58
CA SER A 84 -1.55 -3.27 3.62
C SER A 84 -2.79 -2.57 3.07
N TYR A 85 -3.94 -3.25 2.98
CA TYR A 85 -5.20 -2.61 2.60
C TYR A 85 -5.78 -1.77 3.73
N THR A 86 -6.37 -0.63 3.34
CA THR A 86 -7.13 0.24 4.24
C THR A 86 -8.54 -0.32 4.47
N ILE A 87 -9.19 0.13 5.55
CA ILE A 87 -10.59 -0.21 5.82
C ILE A 87 -11.51 0.17 4.66
N ILE A 88 -11.25 1.29 3.97
CA ILE A 88 -12.02 1.75 2.81
C ILE A 88 -11.91 0.74 1.66
N LYS A 89 -10.69 0.33 1.28
CA LYS A 89 -10.46 -0.64 0.21
C LYS A 89 -11.20 -1.95 0.47
N LEU A 90 -11.04 -2.49 1.68
CA LEU A 90 -11.67 -3.74 2.10
C LEU A 90 -13.20 -3.65 2.08
N THR A 91 -13.76 -2.54 2.55
CA THR A 91 -15.20 -2.30 2.58
C THR A 91 -15.79 -2.20 1.17
N LEU A 92 -15.13 -1.48 0.27
CA LEU A 92 -15.54 -1.35 -1.13
C LEU A 92 -15.41 -2.67 -1.89
N ASP A 93 -14.37 -3.46 -1.63
CA ASP A 93 -14.20 -4.81 -2.22
C ASP A 93 -15.31 -5.78 -1.80
N LYS A 94 -15.95 -5.54 -0.65
CA LYS A 94 -17.15 -6.26 -0.19
C LYS A 94 -18.46 -5.66 -0.68
N GLY A 95 -18.43 -4.49 -1.33
CA GLY A 95 -19.61 -3.81 -1.87
C GLY A 95 -20.36 -2.92 -0.87
N TYR A 96 -19.85 -2.69 0.33
CA TYR A 96 -20.51 -1.89 1.37
C TYR A 96 -20.20 -0.38 1.21
N LYS A 97 -20.59 0.19 0.07
CA LYS A 97 -20.28 1.59 -0.28
C LYS A 97 -20.85 2.61 0.71
N ASP A 98 -21.97 2.29 1.36
CA ASP A 98 -22.59 3.05 2.44
C ASP A 98 -21.67 3.22 3.65
N ILE A 99 -21.01 2.15 4.09
CA ILE A 99 -20.03 2.20 5.18
C ILE A 99 -18.80 2.99 4.76
N ALA A 100 -18.34 2.81 3.52
CA ALA A 100 -17.18 3.56 3.01
C ALA A 100 -17.47 5.08 2.96
N ASN A 101 -18.66 5.48 2.47
CA ASN A 101 -19.08 6.88 2.47
C ASN A 101 -19.20 7.43 3.90
N TRP A 102 -19.80 6.66 4.82
CA TRP A 102 -19.89 7.09 6.22
C TRP A 102 -18.50 7.33 6.84
N LEU A 103 -17.52 6.46 6.56
CA LEU A 103 -16.15 6.65 7.03
C LEU A 103 -15.48 7.89 6.43
N VAL A 104 -15.75 8.21 5.16
CA VAL A 104 -15.24 9.44 4.52
C VAL A 104 -15.82 10.69 5.20
N ASP A 105 -17.13 10.68 5.49
CA ASP A 105 -17.83 11.80 6.11
C ASP A 105 -17.43 11.99 7.59
N ALA A 106 -17.25 10.88 8.31
CA ALA A 106 -16.88 10.88 9.72
C ALA A 106 -15.41 11.25 9.96
N TYR A 107 -14.54 11.03 8.96
CA TYR A 107 -13.10 11.28 9.05
C TYR A 107 -12.63 12.15 7.87
N PRO A 108 -12.94 13.46 7.86
CA PRO A 108 -12.62 14.35 6.73
C PRO A 108 -11.12 14.46 6.43
N GLU A 109 -10.27 14.31 7.45
CA GLU A 109 -8.80 14.32 7.32
C GLU A 109 -8.24 13.00 6.80
N MET A 110 -9.05 11.92 6.73
CA MET A 110 -8.59 10.65 6.19
C MET A 110 -8.28 10.79 4.70
N ILE A 111 -7.10 10.30 4.33
CA ILE A 111 -6.63 10.28 2.97
C ILE A 111 -7.35 9.15 2.24
N ILE A 112 -8.09 9.50 1.19
CA ILE A 112 -8.84 8.56 0.38
C ILE A 112 -8.12 8.40 -0.95
N THR A 113 -7.65 7.19 -1.24
CA THR A 113 -6.87 6.87 -2.43
C THR A 113 -7.61 5.97 -3.42
N ASP A 114 -8.73 5.35 -3.00
CA ASP A 114 -9.49 4.42 -3.83
C ASP A 114 -10.41 5.17 -4.81
N PRO A 115 -10.21 5.03 -6.15
CA PRO A 115 -10.91 5.83 -7.14
C PRO A 115 -12.39 5.46 -7.30
N ARG A 116 -12.89 4.41 -6.63
CA ARG A 116 -14.34 4.11 -6.62
C ARG A 116 -15.15 5.10 -5.78
N LEU A 117 -14.47 5.93 -4.99
CA LEU A 117 -15.04 7.05 -4.24
C LEU A 117 -14.68 8.38 -4.92
N PRO A 118 -15.59 9.37 -4.99
CA PRO A 118 -15.31 10.65 -5.65
C PRO A 118 -14.04 11.35 -5.13
N LYS A 119 -13.84 11.39 -3.80
CA LYS A 119 -12.65 11.99 -3.17
C LYS A 119 -11.36 11.26 -3.58
N GLY A 120 -11.41 9.94 -3.73
CA GLY A 120 -10.26 9.15 -4.18
C GLY A 120 -9.97 9.30 -5.67
N GLU A 121 -11.00 9.41 -6.50
CA GLU A 121 -10.86 9.71 -7.92
C GLU A 121 -10.22 11.09 -8.14
N GLU A 122 -10.72 12.11 -7.45
CA GLU A 122 -10.18 13.47 -7.51
C GLU A 122 -8.72 13.49 -7.03
N TRP A 123 -8.43 12.83 -5.90
CA TRP A 123 -7.07 12.72 -5.38
C TRP A 123 -6.13 12.07 -6.39
N LEU A 124 -6.52 10.94 -6.99
CA LEU A 124 -5.68 10.24 -7.97
C LEU A 124 -5.43 11.08 -9.23
N LYS A 125 -6.45 11.79 -9.73
CA LYS A 125 -6.31 12.74 -10.85
C LYS A 125 -5.33 13.87 -10.52
N ALA A 126 -5.41 14.42 -9.32
CA ALA A 126 -4.50 15.47 -8.87
C ALA A 126 -3.05 14.97 -8.80
N GLN A 127 -2.82 13.79 -8.24
CA GLN A 127 -1.49 13.17 -8.20
C GLN A 127 -0.96 12.87 -9.61
N PHE A 128 -1.79 12.32 -10.49
CA PHE A 128 -1.45 12.06 -11.88
C PHE A 128 -1.01 13.35 -12.61
N ALA A 129 -1.79 14.43 -12.47
CA ALA A 129 -1.46 15.71 -13.07
C ALA A 129 -0.14 16.28 -12.53
N LYS A 130 0.09 16.18 -11.21
CA LYS A 130 1.34 16.61 -10.58
C LYS A 130 2.55 15.85 -11.15
N MET A 131 2.49 14.52 -11.20
CA MET A 131 3.56 13.68 -11.75
C MET A 131 3.81 14.00 -13.23
N SER A 132 2.75 14.12 -14.03
CA SER A 132 2.84 14.45 -15.46
C SER A 132 3.46 15.83 -15.73
N ASN A 133 3.24 16.79 -14.83
CA ASN A 133 3.82 18.13 -14.93
C ASN A 133 5.30 18.17 -14.50
N ASN A 134 5.72 17.30 -13.59
CA ASN A 134 7.12 17.20 -13.16
C ASN A 134 8.03 16.54 -14.22
N ILE A 135 7.46 15.87 -15.22
CA ILE A 135 8.23 15.18 -16.26
C ILE A 135 8.37 16.07 -17.48
N GLU A 136 9.60 16.46 -17.80
CA GLU A 136 9.88 17.29 -18.96
C GLU A 136 9.78 16.52 -20.28
N ASP A 137 10.32 15.30 -20.33
CA ASP A 137 10.33 14.45 -21.52
C ASP A 137 8.91 13.96 -21.87
N PRO A 138 8.32 14.39 -23.00
CA PRO A 138 6.97 14.00 -23.38
C PRO A 138 6.79 12.49 -23.54
N ALA A 139 7.84 11.76 -23.97
CA ALA A 139 7.77 10.31 -24.16
C ALA A 139 7.71 9.54 -22.83
N SER A 140 8.15 10.18 -21.75
CA SER A 140 8.19 9.59 -20.40
C SER A 140 6.96 9.94 -19.57
N LYS A 141 6.08 10.82 -20.07
CA LYS A 141 4.85 11.21 -19.36
C LYS A 141 3.88 10.03 -19.19
N PRO A 142 3.11 10.01 -18.09
CA PRO A 142 2.11 8.97 -17.87
C PRO A 142 1.02 8.99 -18.94
N PRO A 143 0.70 7.85 -19.56
CA PRO A 143 -0.41 7.77 -20.50
C PRO A 143 -1.74 7.99 -19.78
N GLN A 144 -2.58 8.90 -20.29
CA GLN A 144 -3.92 9.19 -19.74
C GLN A 144 -4.79 7.93 -19.69
N THR A 145 -4.64 7.04 -20.66
CA THR A 145 -5.37 5.76 -20.72
C THR A 145 -5.13 4.88 -19.50
N VAL A 146 -3.95 4.92 -18.87
CA VAL A 146 -3.67 4.14 -17.66
C VAL A 146 -4.52 4.65 -16.49
N LEU A 147 -4.59 5.97 -16.32
CA LEU A 147 -5.45 6.60 -15.31
C LEU A 147 -6.93 6.27 -15.54
N ASP A 148 -7.41 6.42 -16.78
CA ASP A 148 -8.81 6.17 -17.13
C ASP A 148 -9.21 4.70 -16.89
N ASN A 149 -8.31 3.75 -17.21
CA ASN A 149 -8.52 2.33 -16.97
C ASN A 149 -8.58 2.00 -15.47
N LEU A 150 -7.73 2.64 -14.65
CA LEU A 150 -7.74 2.44 -13.19
C LEU A 150 -8.99 3.01 -12.53
N ILE A 151 -9.43 4.21 -12.94
CA ILE A 151 -10.65 4.84 -12.43
C ILE A 151 -11.88 4.01 -12.80
N SER A 152 -11.98 3.60 -14.06
CA SER A 152 -13.13 2.82 -14.53
C SER A 152 -13.10 1.36 -14.08
N GLY A 153 -11.95 0.86 -13.61
CA GLY A 153 -11.72 -0.55 -13.32
C GLY A 153 -11.55 -1.43 -14.56
N ASN A 154 -11.63 -0.86 -15.77
CA ASN A 154 -11.51 -1.57 -17.05
C ASN A 154 -10.03 -1.67 -17.46
N LEU A 155 -9.27 -2.47 -16.72
CA LEU A 155 -7.85 -2.66 -16.98
C LEU A 155 -7.60 -3.46 -18.26
N LYS A 156 -6.56 -3.07 -19.02
CA LYS A 156 -6.01 -3.91 -20.10
C LYS A 156 -5.63 -5.30 -19.56
N PRO A 157 -5.57 -6.34 -20.43
CA PRO A 157 -4.92 -7.59 -20.09
C PRO A 157 -3.52 -7.33 -19.49
N ASP A 158 -3.06 -8.21 -18.61
CA ASP A 158 -1.74 -8.07 -18.01
C ASP A 158 -0.59 -8.48 -18.96
N THR A 159 -0.94 -8.76 -20.22
CA THR A 159 -0.10 -8.94 -21.40
C THR A 159 -0.39 -7.82 -22.41
N ASP A 160 0.48 -7.56 -23.39
CA ASP A 160 0.24 -6.57 -24.45
C ASP A 160 0.08 -5.12 -23.91
N ARG A 161 1.07 -4.73 -23.10
CA ARG A 161 1.18 -3.38 -22.53
C ARG A 161 2.58 -2.87 -22.82
N THR A 162 2.66 -1.61 -23.20
CA THR A 162 3.96 -0.94 -23.43
C THR A 162 4.75 -0.84 -22.13
N VAL A 163 6.06 -0.62 -22.24
CA VAL A 163 6.95 -0.34 -21.09
C VAL A 163 6.39 0.79 -20.21
N SER A 164 5.93 1.87 -20.84
CA SER A 164 5.33 3.03 -20.16
C SER A 164 4.04 2.66 -19.43
N GLU A 165 3.15 1.89 -20.05
CA GLU A 165 1.89 1.46 -19.41
C GLU A 165 2.13 0.57 -18.19
N VAL A 166 3.08 -0.36 -18.25
CA VAL A 166 3.42 -1.24 -17.12
C VAL A 166 3.99 -0.42 -15.96
N TYR A 167 4.92 0.50 -16.24
CA TYR A 167 5.51 1.37 -15.23
C TYR A 167 4.46 2.28 -14.56
N TRP A 168 3.64 2.98 -15.37
CA TRP A 168 2.66 3.91 -14.81
C TRP A 168 1.48 3.20 -14.13
N GLU A 169 1.08 2.02 -14.59
CA GLU A 169 0.11 1.19 -13.85
C GLU A 169 0.67 0.79 -12.49
N HIS A 170 1.96 0.45 -12.42
CA HIS A 170 2.66 0.16 -11.16
C HIS A 170 2.62 1.35 -10.20
N ILE A 171 3.04 2.54 -10.65
CA ILE A 171 3.04 3.76 -9.81
C ILE A 171 1.64 4.10 -9.32
N LEU A 172 0.64 4.09 -10.19
CA LEU A 172 -0.71 4.48 -9.81
C LEU A 172 -1.39 3.44 -8.91
N LEU A 173 -1.14 2.13 -9.08
CA LEU A 173 -1.64 1.11 -8.15
C LEU A 173 -1.01 1.23 -6.76
N ARG A 174 0.27 1.61 -6.68
CA ARG A 174 0.93 1.94 -5.40
C ARG A 174 0.30 3.14 -4.71
N TYR A 175 0.00 4.19 -5.47
CA TYR A 175 -0.70 5.38 -4.97
C TYR A 175 -2.11 5.07 -4.47
N ILE A 176 -2.86 4.23 -5.20
CA ILE A 176 -4.17 3.73 -4.76
C ILE A 176 -4.04 2.89 -3.46
N GLY A 177 -2.87 2.29 -3.23
CA GLY A 177 -2.60 1.39 -2.12
C GLY A 177 -3.00 -0.06 -2.41
N ASP A 178 -3.21 -0.43 -3.68
CA ASP A 178 -3.53 -1.79 -4.10
C ASP A 178 -2.26 -2.60 -4.43
N ILE A 179 -1.41 -2.79 -3.41
CA ILE A 179 -0.10 -3.44 -3.54
C ILE A 179 -0.23 -4.88 -4.08
N PRO A 180 -1.16 -5.74 -3.62
CA PRO A 180 -1.29 -7.08 -4.16
C PRO A 180 -1.64 -7.10 -5.65
N LYS A 181 -2.53 -6.20 -6.11
CA LYS A 181 -2.89 -6.08 -7.52
C LYS A 181 -1.72 -5.59 -8.36
N ASP A 182 -0.94 -4.63 -7.86
CA ASP A 182 0.31 -4.20 -8.47
C ASP A 182 1.29 -5.36 -8.64
N ILE A 183 1.55 -6.11 -7.55
CA ILE A 183 2.43 -7.29 -7.55
C ILE A 183 2.00 -8.32 -8.61
N GLU A 184 0.71 -8.65 -8.63
CA GLU A 184 0.15 -9.61 -9.58
C GLU A 184 0.31 -9.16 -11.03
N ARG A 185 -0.01 -7.89 -11.30
CA ARG A 185 -0.12 -7.36 -12.67
C ARG A 185 1.21 -6.92 -13.25
N ASN A 186 2.11 -6.35 -12.46
CA ASN A 186 3.27 -5.64 -13.01
C ASN A 186 4.58 -6.37 -12.81
N TYR A 187 4.68 -7.31 -11.86
CA TYR A 187 5.96 -7.94 -11.56
C TYR A 187 6.03 -9.40 -12.02
N SER A 188 7.18 -9.77 -12.57
CA SER A 188 7.52 -11.16 -12.84
C SER A 188 7.64 -11.95 -11.54
N LYS A 189 7.13 -13.19 -11.53
CA LYS A 189 7.37 -14.13 -10.41
C LYS A 189 8.86 -14.45 -10.21
N LYS A 190 9.70 -14.20 -11.23
CA LYS A 190 11.16 -14.38 -11.21
C LYS A 190 11.91 -13.06 -11.09
N LEU A 191 11.23 -11.97 -10.70
CA LEU A 191 11.84 -10.67 -10.50
C LEU A 191 13.14 -10.80 -9.69
N LYS A 192 14.18 -10.12 -10.17
CA LYS A 192 15.40 -9.88 -9.40
C LYS A 192 15.40 -8.46 -8.88
N MET A 193 15.45 -8.30 -7.55
CA MET A 193 15.49 -6.98 -6.94
C MET A 193 16.79 -6.83 -6.15
N ALA A 194 17.56 -5.82 -6.49
CA ALA A 194 18.86 -5.55 -5.87
C ALA A 194 18.88 -4.16 -5.25
N PHE A 195 19.71 -3.99 -4.22
CA PHE A 195 19.93 -2.72 -3.52
C PHE A 195 18.62 -2.08 -3.07
N CYS A 196 17.91 -2.66 -2.09
CA CYS A 196 16.71 -2.02 -1.52
C CYS A 196 17.11 -0.88 -0.55
N GLY A 197 17.43 0.29 -1.08
CA GLY A 197 17.74 1.51 -0.35
C GLY A 197 18.74 1.31 0.79
N THR A 198 18.42 1.92 1.94
CA THR A 198 19.26 1.86 3.17
C THR A 198 19.46 0.44 3.73
N PHE A 199 18.70 -0.56 3.25
CA PHE A 199 18.69 -1.90 3.82
C PHE A 199 19.77 -2.84 3.25
N ASP A 200 20.40 -2.51 2.12
CA ASP A 200 21.42 -3.36 1.47
C ASP A 200 20.98 -4.85 1.38
N ARG A 201 19.83 -5.10 0.74
CA ARG A 201 19.24 -6.44 0.54
C ARG A 201 19.10 -6.79 -0.93
N THR A 202 19.26 -8.07 -1.23
CA THR A 202 18.83 -8.68 -2.50
C THR A 202 17.57 -9.50 -2.23
N LEU A 203 16.50 -9.22 -2.97
CA LEU A 203 15.19 -9.84 -2.81
C LEU A 203 14.70 -10.39 -4.15
N GLN A 204 13.79 -11.36 -4.11
CA GLN A 204 13.37 -12.09 -5.29
C GLN A 204 11.87 -12.34 -5.34
N GLY A 205 11.33 -12.24 -6.57
CA GLY A 205 9.94 -12.51 -6.88
C GLY A 205 8.96 -11.66 -6.08
N HIS A 206 7.72 -12.14 -6.00
CA HIS A 206 6.63 -11.43 -5.34
C HIS A 206 6.82 -11.30 -3.82
N ALA A 207 7.42 -12.32 -3.17
CA ALA A 207 7.74 -12.24 -1.75
C ALA A 207 8.76 -11.13 -1.47
N GLY A 208 9.74 -10.96 -2.36
CA GLY A 208 10.71 -9.87 -2.29
C GLY A 208 10.08 -8.48 -2.40
N ILE A 209 9.10 -8.30 -3.29
CA ILE A 209 8.38 -7.02 -3.39
C ILE A 209 7.57 -6.71 -2.12
N LYS A 210 6.90 -7.73 -1.54
CA LYS A 210 6.19 -7.55 -0.27
C LYS A 210 7.14 -7.14 0.86
N GLU A 211 8.30 -7.79 0.93
CA GLU A 211 9.31 -7.46 1.94
C GLU A 211 9.90 -6.07 1.71
N SER A 212 10.15 -5.67 0.46
CA SER A 212 10.58 -4.31 0.13
C SER A 212 9.59 -3.26 0.59
N ALA A 213 8.29 -3.47 0.33
CA ALA A 213 7.24 -2.58 0.79
C ALA A 213 7.17 -2.52 2.32
N ARG A 214 7.33 -3.67 3.01
CA ARG A 214 7.39 -3.74 4.47
C ARG A 214 8.57 -2.94 5.02
N LEU A 215 9.76 -3.11 4.45
CA LEU A 215 10.98 -2.41 4.84
C LEU A 215 10.85 -0.91 4.60
N LEU A 216 10.38 -0.48 3.43
CA LEU A 216 10.14 0.94 3.17
C LEU A 216 9.18 1.55 4.20
N ASN A 217 8.08 0.85 4.51
CA ASN A 217 7.09 1.30 5.48
C ASN A 217 7.58 1.27 6.94
N SER A 218 8.68 0.58 7.26
CA SER A 218 9.26 0.59 8.61
C SER A 218 10.10 1.84 8.89
N VAL A 219 10.55 2.52 7.83
CA VAL A 219 11.32 3.78 7.92
C VAL A 219 10.53 5.00 7.45
N LEU A 220 9.60 4.84 6.51
CA LEU A 220 8.73 5.90 6.03
C LEU A 220 7.28 5.59 6.44
N PRO A 221 6.61 6.44 7.24
CA PRO A 221 5.28 6.14 7.77
C PRO A 221 4.17 6.14 6.70
N THR A 222 4.47 6.62 5.49
CA THR A 222 3.55 6.61 4.35
C THR A 222 4.30 6.46 3.03
N THR A 223 3.59 6.04 1.99
CA THR A 223 4.10 5.83 0.63
C THR A 223 3.83 7.03 -0.28
N GLN A 224 3.67 8.24 0.27
CA GLN A 224 3.42 9.45 -0.51
C GLN A 224 4.73 10.10 -0.97
N TYR A 225 5.40 9.45 -1.92
CA TYR A 225 6.60 9.99 -2.57
C TYR A 225 6.22 10.91 -3.73
N ASN A 226 6.97 12.00 -3.93
CA ASN A 226 6.79 12.88 -5.08
C ASN A 226 7.67 12.37 -6.23
N ILE A 227 7.07 11.91 -7.33
CA ILE A 227 7.83 11.58 -8.55
C ILE A 227 8.27 12.90 -9.20
N THR A 228 9.56 13.15 -9.20
CA THR A 228 10.20 14.38 -9.71
C THR A 228 10.83 14.18 -11.08
N GLY A 229 10.97 12.94 -11.53
CA GLY A 229 11.39 12.64 -12.89
C GLY A 229 11.13 11.19 -13.26
N THR A 230 10.82 10.99 -14.54
CA THR A 230 10.73 9.66 -15.15
C THR A 230 11.44 9.76 -16.49
N HIS A 231 12.29 8.78 -16.78
CA HIS A 231 12.88 8.58 -18.09
C HIS A 231 12.59 7.16 -18.58
N VAL A 232 11.83 7.06 -19.66
CA VAL A 232 11.62 5.82 -20.41
C VAL A 232 12.64 5.80 -21.54
N ALA A 233 13.52 4.81 -21.54
CA ALA A 233 14.57 4.74 -22.53
C ALA A 233 13.98 4.59 -23.96
N PRO A 234 14.42 5.41 -24.95
CA PRO A 234 13.90 5.33 -26.32
C PRO A 234 14.29 4.04 -27.04
N LYS A 235 15.32 3.33 -26.54
CA LYS A 235 15.72 1.99 -26.96
C LYS A 235 15.96 1.14 -25.72
N GLY A 236 15.50 -0.09 -25.76
CA GLY A 236 15.56 -1.00 -24.63
C GLY A 236 14.32 -0.91 -23.74
N GLN A 237 14.38 -1.59 -22.61
CA GLN A 237 13.24 -1.88 -21.75
C GLN A 237 13.37 -1.21 -20.37
N TRP A 238 14.25 -0.21 -20.28
CA TRP A 238 14.59 0.45 -19.02
C TRP A 238 13.71 1.66 -18.76
N VAL A 239 13.26 1.78 -17.51
CA VAL A 239 12.69 3.00 -16.96
C VAL A 239 13.50 3.39 -15.74
N THR A 240 13.86 4.66 -15.62
CA THR A 240 14.45 5.22 -14.40
C THR A 240 13.50 6.27 -13.86
N GLU A 241 13.22 6.20 -12.57
CA GLU A 241 12.45 7.21 -11.86
C GLU A 241 13.31 7.91 -10.83
N ARG A 242 13.00 9.18 -10.58
CA ARG A 242 13.51 9.96 -9.46
C ARG A 242 12.35 10.38 -8.59
N TRP A 243 12.53 10.25 -7.29
CA TRP A 243 11.51 10.54 -6.31
C TRP A 243 12.10 11.14 -5.05
N GLU A 244 11.30 11.93 -4.36
CA GLU A 244 11.63 12.54 -3.07
C GLU A 244 10.49 12.30 -2.08
N TYR A 245 10.82 12.39 -0.79
CA TYR A 245 9.86 12.25 0.30
C TYR A 245 10.18 13.26 1.39
N HIS A 246 9.14 13.90 1.95
CA HIS A 246 9.27 14.86 3.04
C HIS A 246 8.13 14.69 4.03
N ASP A 247 8.48 14.37 5.27
CA ASP A 247 7.58 14.32 6.41
C ASP A 247 8.10 15.29 7.48
N TYR A 248 7.48 16.46 7.53
CA TYR A 248 7.86 17.51 8.47
C TYR A 248 7.46 17.19 9.91
N GLU A 249 6.46 16.34 10.12
CA GLU A 249 5.99 15.98 11.45
C GLU A 249 6.99 15.06 12.15
N ASN A 250 7.51 14.08 11.40
CA ASN A 250 8.49 13.12 11.90
C ASN A 250 9.93 13.48 11.52
N ASN A 251 10.13 14.61 10.81
CA ASN A 251 11.43 15.10 10.37
C ASN A 251 12.21 14.07 9.54
N LEU A 252 11.49 13.35 8.67
CA LEU A 252 12.03 12.32 7.79
C LEU A 252 12.06 12.84 6.36
N GLN A 253 13.16 12.57 5.66
CA GLN A 253 13.25 12.92 4.24
C GLN A 253 14.07 11.93 3.41
N VAL A 254 13.72 11.86 2.12
CA VAL A 254 14.51 11.28 1.03
C VAL A 254 14.70 12.35 -0.03
N LEU A 255 15.95 12.75 -0.28
CA LEU A 255 16.27 13.86 -1.18
C LEU A 255 16.41 13.44 -2.65
N ASP A 256 16.88 12.23 -2.90
CA ASP A 256 17.17 11.74 -4.26
C ASP A 256 17.03 10.22 -4.32
N GLY A 257 15.79 9.74 -4.21
CA GLY A 257 15.46 8.35 -4.49
C GLY A 257 15.51 8.09 -5.99
N VAL A 258 16.16 7.02 -6.39
CA VAL A 258 16.31 6.61 -7.78
C VAL A 258 16.02 5.13 -7.92
N ASP A 259 14.90 4.80 -8.56
CA ASP A 259 14.57 3.42 -8.89
C ASP A 259 14.76 3.18 -10.39
N THR A 260 15.13 1.96 -10.74
CA THR A 260 15.33 1.57 -12.13
C THR A 260 14.74 0.21 -12.41
N PHE A 261 13.97 0.12 -13.49
CA PHE A 261 13.13 -1.02 -13.83
C PHE A 261 13.52 -1.55 -15.20
N LEU A 262 13.75 -2.86 -15.32
CA LEU A 262 13.77 -3.54 -16.62
C LEU A 262 12.40 -4.19 -16.85
N ILE A 263 11.69 -3.72 -17.86
CA ILE A 263 10.31 -4.12 -18.17
C ILE A 263 10.29 -4.92 -19.45
N ASN A 264 10.02 -6.21 -19.35
CA ASN A 264 9.83 -7.07 -20.50
C ASN A 264 8.51 -6.75 -21.19
N GLU A 265 8.58 -6.11 -22.36
CA GLU A 265 7.41 -5.66 -23.14
C GLU A 265 6.57 -6.84 -23.64
N ASP A 266 7.21 -7.89 -24.17
CA ASP A 266 6.51 -9.09 -24.66
C ASP A 266 5.67 -9.75 -23.55
N LYS A 267 6.15 -9.69 -22.31
CA LYS A 267 5.45 -10.25 -21.13
C LYS A 267 4.58 -9.22 -20.42
N GLY A 268 4.79 -7.93 -20.67
CA GLY A 268 4.22 -6.84 -19.89
C GLY A 268 4.58 -6.90 -18.40
N LYS A 269 5.82 -7.26 -18.03
CA LYS A 269 6.22 -7.43 -16.61
C LYS A 269 7.61 -6.84 -16.32
N ILE A 270 7.75 -6.26 -15.13
CA ILE A 270 9.01 -5.87 -14.50
C ILE A 270 9.80 -7.15 -14.15
N GLU A 271 11.00 -7.31 -14.70
CA GLU A 271 11.90 -8.45 -14.49
C GLU A 271 13.11 -8.12 -13.61
N VAL A 272 13.52 -6.85 -13.59
CA VAL A 272 14.56 -6.35 -12.68
C VAL A 272 14.11 -5.03 -12.08
N MET A 273 14.39 -4.84 -10.79
CA MET A 273 14.17 -3.57 -10.09
C MET A 273 15.39 -3.27 -9.22
N LEU A 274 15.89 -2.04 -9.30
CA LEU A 274 16.93 -1.49 -8.42
C LEU A 274 16.33 -0.29 -7.70
N ILE A 275 16.54 -0.15 -6.40
CA ILE A 275 15.81 0.84 -5.56
C ILE A 275 16.82 1.63 -4.73
N ASN A 276 17.34 2.75 -5.20
CA ASN A 276 18.38 3.46 -4.48
C ASN A 276 17.82 4.68 -3.74
N TYR A 277 17.87 4.69 -2.40
CA TYR A 277 17.53 5.86 -1.61
C TYR A 277 18.19 5.81 -0.23
N ASN A 278 18.26 6.97 0.41
CA ASN A 278 18.69 7.13 1.81
C ASN A 278 17.62 7.89 2.59
N VAL A 279 17.30 7.43 3.80
CA VAL A 279 16.39 8.10 4.73
C VAL A 279 17.20 8.91 5.74
N TYR A 280 16.80 10.16 5.97
CA TYR A 280 17.47 11.09 6.87
C TYR A 280 16.53 11.59 7.98
N GLU A 281 17.03 11.69 9.21
CA GLU A 281 16.36 12.30 10.39
C GLU A 281 17.36 13.19 11.16
N LEU A 282 17.64 14.43 10.74
CA LEU A 282 18.76 15.27 11.26
C LEU A 282 20.16 14.61 11.32
N LYS A 283 20.27 13.33 10.95
CA LYS A 283 21.41 12.42 10.83
C LYS A 283 20.98 11.24 9.94
N TRP A 284 21.96 10.52 9.40
CA TRP A 284 21.71 9.34 8.57
C TRP A 284 21.12 8.18 9.39
N ILE A 285 20.08 7.51 8.87
CA ILE A 285 19.49 6.32 9.48
C ILE A 285 20.09 5.08 8.81
N ASP A 286 21.04 4.42 9.49
CA ASP A 286 21.45 3.05 9.15
C ASP A 286 20.30 2.09 9.48
N ASP A 287 20.10 1.06 8.64
CA ASP A 287 19.08 0.00 8.75
C ASP A 287 18.57 -0.19 10.20
N PRO A 288 17.37 0.31 10.56
CA PRO A 288 16.89 0.34 11.95
C PRO A 288 16.63 -1.06 12.53
N GLU A 289 16.52 -2.08 11.68
CA GLU A 289 16.40 -3.48 12.07
C GLU A 289 17.77 -4.17 12.20
N ARG A 290 18.86 -3.54 11.74
CA ARG A 290 20.20 -4.11 11.80
C ARG A 290 20.81 -3.87 13.18
N PRO A 291 21.19 -4.92 13.91
CA PRO A 291 21.99 -4.73 15.12
C PRO A 291 23.30 -4.04 14.74
N VAL A 292 23.73 -3.07 15.56
CA VAL A 292 24.97 -2.31 15.35
C VAL A 292 26.09 -3.28 14.98
N LYS A 293 26.66 -3.13 13.78
CA LYS A 293 27.85 -3.90 13.39
C LYS A 293 28.94 -3.58 14.41
N LYS A 294 29.20 -4.51 15.34
CA LYS A 294 30.49 -4.51 16.05
C LYS A 294 31.53 -4.64 14.95
N ALA A 295 32.39 -3.64 14.80
CA ALA A 295 33.48 -3.68 13.85
C ALA A 295 34.21 -5.02 14.04
N HIS A 296 34.06 -5.93 13.08
CA HIS A 296 34.95 -7.06 13.01
C HIS A 296 36.29 -6.48 12.60
N ASN A 297 37.30 -6.67 13.44
CA ASN A 297 38.69 -6.29 13.19
C ASN A 297 39.06 -6.72 11.77
N TRP A 298 38.97 -5.77 10.85
CA TRP A 298 39.32 -5.97 9.47
C TRP A 298 40.84 -5.80 9.42
N THR A 299 41.56 -6.92 9.44
CA THR A 299 42.99 -6.92 9.13
C THR A 299 43.10 -6.97 7.61
N PRO A 300 43.62 -5.92 6.95
CA PRO A 300 43.88 -5.98 5.52
C PRO A 300 44.89 -7.09 5.23
N VAL A 301 44.62 -7.90 4.21
CA VAL A 301 45.60 -8.77 3.55
C VAL A 301 46.26 -8.03 2.41
#